data_AF-A0A2V9BGD9-F1
#
_entry.id   AF-A0A2V9BGD9-F1
#
_cell.length_a   1.000
_cell.length_b   1.000
_cell.length_c   1.000
_cell.angle_alpha   90.00
_cell.angle_beta   90.00
_cell.angle_gamma   90.00
#
_symmetry.space_group_name_H-M   'P 1'
#
loop_
_entity.id
_entity.type
_entity.pdbx_description
1 polymer ?
#
loop_
_entity_poly.entity_id
_entity_poly.type
_entity_poly.pdbx_seq_one_letter_code
_entity_poly.pdbx_strand_id
1 'polypeptide(L)'
;MKNAQSRHGKRWVGTLALATAVLGGFMLFADASNAKAADWGDHSRDRQVRYTEWRAHEAAERFGYNSREARHWRHENHEAREREKHSRNEYRERHERYRRDHY
;
A
#
# COMPACT_ATOMS: atom_id res chain seq x y z
N MET A 1 5.73 55.26 44.24
CA MET A 1 6.17 53.85 44.15
C MET A 1 4.94 53.02 43.79
N LYS A 2 4.96 52.24 42.69
CA LYS A 2 3.85 51.36 42.27
C LYS A 2 4.41 49.95 42.08
N ASN A 3 3.86 48.98 42.83
CA ASN A 3 4.32 47.59 42.88
C ASN A 3 3.63 46.76 41.79
N ALA A 4 4.41 45.94 41.08
CA ALA A 4 3.99 45.21 39.89
C ALA A 4 3.32 43.86 40.22
N GLN A 5 2.25 43.59 39.46
CA GLN A 5 1.36 42.44 39.55
C GLN A 5 1.97 41.09 39.11
N SER A 6 1.34 40.07 39.68
CA SER A 6 1.40 38.62 39.48
C SER A 6 1.64 38.11 38.05
N ARG A 7 2.46 37.05 37.94
CA ARG A 7 2.61 36.22 36.72
C ARG A 7 2.69 34.72 37.05
N HIS A 8 1.58 34.11 37.47
CA HIS A 8 1.51 32.65 37.71
C HIS A 8 0.33 31.93 37.01
N GLY A 9 -0.28 32.51 35.98
CA GLY A 9 -1.41 31.90 35.26
C GLY A 9 -1.10 31.14 33.96
N LYS A 10 0.17 31.05 33.51
CA LYS A 10 0.48 30.64 32.11
C LYS A 10 1.08 29.24 31.90
N ARG A 11 1.39 28.49 32.97
CA ARG A 11 2.18 27.24 32.84
C ARG A 11 1.38 25.97 32.55
N TRP A 12 0.07 25.93 32.88
CA TRP A 12 -0.71 24.69 32.85
C TRP A 12 -1.42 24.42 31.51
N VAL A 13 -1.71 25.46 30.73
CA VAL A 13 -2.39 25.32 29.42
C VAL A 13 -1.46 24.72 28.36
N GLY A 14 -0.15 24.96 28.45
CA GLY A 14 0.83 24.46 27.48
C GLY A 14 1.04 22.94 27.53
N THR A 15 0.88 22.32 28.70
CA THR A 15 1.13 20.88 28.89
C THR A 15 -0.01 20.02 28.34
N LEU A 16 -1.26 20.48 28.45
CA LEU A 16 -2.42 19.75 27.96
C LEU A 16 -2.43 19.69 26.42
N ALA A 17 -2.15 20.82 25.76
CA ALA A 17 -2.11 20.91 24.30
C ALA A 17 -1.01 20.03 23.68
N LEU A 18 0.16 19.95 24.33
CA LEU A 18 1.26 19.11 23.86
C LEU A 18 0.93 17.62 23.96
N ALA A 19 0.32 17.18 25.06
CA ALA A 19 -0.06 15.78 25.26
C ALA A 19 -1.11 15.32 24.22
N THR A 20 -2.09 16.16 23.90
CA THR A 20 -3.09 15.87 22.87
C THR A 20 -2.48 15.83 21.46
N ALA A 21 -1.52 16.72 21.17
CA ALA A 21 -0.82 16.73 19.88
C ALA A 21 0.05 15.48 19.68
N VAL A 22 0.74 15.02 20.72
CA VAL A 22 1.55 13.79 20.66
C VAL A 22 0.67 12.55 20.50
N LEU A 23 -0.41 12.43 21.27
CA LEU A 23 -1.36 11.30 21.15
C LEU A 23 -2.10 11.30 19.81
N GLY A 24 -2.56 12.47 19.35
CA GLY A 24 -3.20 12.61 18.04
C GLY A 24 -2.25 12.33 16.88
N GLY A 25 -1.00 12.79 16.96
CA GLY A 25 0.04 12.47 15.99
C GLY A 25 0.36 10.98 15.94
N PHE A 26 0.40 10.31 17.09
CA PHE A 26 0.66 8.86 17.17
C PHE A 26 -0.50 8.03 16.60
N MET A 27 -1.75 8.45 16.81
CA MET A 27 -2.94 7.80 16.21
C MET A 27 -2.98 7.94 14.69
N LEU A 28 -2.66 9.13 14.15
CA LEU A 28 -2.59 9.34 12.69
C LEU A 28 -1.44 8.54 12.06
N PHE A 29 -0.32 8.37 12.76
CA PHE A 29 0.80 7.55 12.28
C PHE A 29 0.51 6.04 12.33
N ALA A 30 -0.22 5.59 13.37
CA ALA A 30 -0.66 4.20 13.49
C ALA A 30 -1.68 3.82 12.41
N ASP A 31 -2.61 4.71 12.05
CA ASP A 31 -3.58 4.47 10.99
C ASP A 31 -2.94 4.44 9.59
N ALA A 32 -2.00 5.36 9.32
CA ALA A 32 -1.21 5.37 8.08
C ALA A 32 -0.33 4.12 7.89
N SER A 33 -0.03 3.39 8.98
CA SER A 33 0.76 2.15 8.95
C SER A 33 -0.10 0.94 8.55
N ASN A 34 -1.37 0.91 8.98
CA ASN A 34 -2.31 -0.16 8.64
C ASN A 34 -2.79 -0.08 7.18
N ALA A 35 -2.94 1.12 6.63
CA ALA A 35 -3.30 1.31 5.22
C ALA A 35 -2.25 0.77 4.24
N LYS A 36 -0.98 0.69 4.66
CA LYS A 36 0.12 0.22 3.79
C LYS A 36 0.16 -1.31 3.68
N ALA A 37 -0.07 -2.05 4.77
CA ALA A 37 0.14 -3.50 4.75
C ALA A 37 -0.80 -4.28 3.80
N ALA A 38 -1.97 -3.72 3.45
CA ALA A 38 -2.93 -4.36 2.54
C ALA A 38 -2.66 -4.09 1.05
N ASP A 39 -1.86 -3.07 0.69
CA ASP A 39 -1.78 -2.55 -0.68
C ASP A 39 -0.44 -2.85 -1.39
N TRP A 40 0.66 -3.00 -0.64
CA TRP A 40 2.00 -3.18 -1.24
C TRP A 40 2.11 -4.45 -2.12
N GLY A 41 1.38 -5.51 -1.79
CA GLY A 41 1.41 -6.77 -2.53
C GLY A 41 0.57 -6.78 -3.80
N ASP A 42 -0.52 -6.00 -3.85
CA ASP A 42 -1.44 -5.98 -4.98
C ASP A 42 -1.00 -4.92 -6.00
N HIS A 43 -0.60 -3.73 -5.52
CA HIS A 43 -0.16 -2.64 -6.38
C HIS A 43 1.13 -2.95 -7.16
N SER A 44 2.08 -3.66 -6.54
CA SER A 44 3.33 -4.06 -7.20
C SER A 44 3.11 -5.17 -8.24
N ARG A 45 2.14 -6.08 -8.01
CA ARG A 45 1.77 -7.15 -8.94
C ARG A 45 1.00 -6.62 -10.15
N ASP A 46 0.01 -5.76 -9.93
CA ASP A 46 -0.75 -5.12 -11.02
C ASP A 46 0.19 -4.32 -11.94
N ARG A 47 1.16 -3.61 -11.35
CA ARG A 47 2.20 -2.90 -12.10
C ARG A 47 3.03 -3.83 -12.98
N GLN A 48 3.35 -5.04 -12.52
CA GLN A 48 4.14 -6.01 -13.27
C GLN A 48 3.36 -6.60 -14.46
N VAL A 49 2.08 -6.89 -14.27
CA VAL A 49 1.19 -7.33 -15.37
C VAL A 49 1.07 -6.24 -16.43
N ARG A 50 0.82 -4.99 -16.01
CA ARG A 50 0.71 -3.85 -16.93
C ARG A 50 2.00 -3.56 -17.67
N TYR A 51 3.15 -3.69 -17.00
CA TYR A 51 4.45 -3.51 -17.63
C TYR A 51 4.72 -4.57 -18.70
N THR A 52 4.51 -5.85 -18.38
CA THR A 52 4.74 -6.95 -19.33
C THR A 52 3.77 -6.90 -20.50
N GLU A 53 2.53 -6.45 -20.29
CA GLU A 53 1.53 -6.22 -21.35
C GLU A 53 1.98 -5.12 -22.30
N TRP A 54 2.41 -3.97 -21.76
CA TRP A 54 2.95 -2.87 -22.56
C TRP A 54 4.17 -3.33 -23.38
N ARG A 55 5.08 -4.09 -22.78
CA ARG A 55 6.26 -4.64 -23.48
C ARG A 55 5.89 -5.64 -24.57
N ALA A 56 4.88 -6.47 -24.35
CA ALA A 56 4.38 -7.40 -25.36
C ALA A 56 3.79 -6.67 -26.57
N HIS A 57 3.05 -5.59 -26.32
CA HIS A 57 2.51 -4.72 -27.36
C HIS A 57 3.62 -4.00 -28.12
N GLU A 58 4.54 -3.32 -27.42
CA GLU A 58 5.67 -2.59 -28.01
C GLU A 58 6.56 -3.53 -28.85
N ALA A 59 6.82 -4.75 -28.37
CA ALA A 59 7.59 -5.75 -29.12
C ALA A 59 6.84 -6.24 -30.37
N ALA A 60 5.52 -6.37 -30.31
CA ALA A 60 4.71 -6.72 -31.47
C ALA A 60 4.70 -5.59 -32.51
N GLU A 61 4.69 -4.32 -32.09
CA GLU A 61 4.77 -3.16 -32.98
C GLU A 61 6.16 -3.01 -33.63
N ARG A 62 7.22 -3.15 -32.84
CA ARG A 62 8.60 -2.95 -33.33
C ARG A 62 9.13 -4.11 -34.17
N PHE A 63 8.86 -5.34 -33.76
CA PHE A 63 9.49 -6.54 -34.35
C PHE A 63 8.48 -7.43 -35.08
N GLY A 64 7.19 -7.09 -35.02
CA GLY A 64 6.10 -7.89 -35.56
C GLY A 64 5.54 -8.89 -34.55
N TYR A 65 4.25 -9.22 -34.71
CA TYR A 65 3.51 -10.06 -33.76
C TYR A 65 4.11 -11.46 -33.58
N ASN A 66 4.72 -12.04 -34.61
CA ASN A 66 5.33 -13.39 -34.57
C ASN A 66 6.82 -13.39 -34.23
N SER A 67 7.40 -12.23 -33.91
CA SER A 67 8.79 -12.14 -33.48
C SER A 67 9.06 -12.96 -32.22
N ARG A 68 10.33 -13.31 -32.02
CA ARG A 68 10.78 -13.98 -30.80
C ARG A 68 10.56 -13.09 -29.58
N GLU A 69 10.79 -11.79 -29.73
CA GLU A 69 10.61 -10.76 -28.70
C GLU A 69 9.14 -10.64 -28.29
N ALA A 70 8.21 -10.53 -29.25
CA ALA A 70 6.78 -10.45 -28.93
C ALA A 70 6.27 -11.74 -28.27
N ARG A 71 6.75 -12.91 -28.71
CA ARG A 71 6.41 -14.18 -28.06
C ARG A 71 6.94 -14.27 -26.64
N HIS A 72 8.18 -13.85 -26.41
CA HIS A 72 8.78 -13.82 -25.08
C HIS A 72 7.96 -12.94 -24.13
N TRP A 73 7.67 -11.69 -24.50
CA TRP A 73 6.91 -10.80 -23.62
C TRP A 73 5.45 -11.23 -23.42
N ARG A 74 4.82 -11.87 -24.40
CA ARG A 74 3.49 -12.50 -24.20
C ARG A 74 3.56 -13.65 -23.19
N HIS A 75 4.62 -14.45 -23.23
CA HIS A 75 4.84 -15.52 -22.25
C HIS A 75 5.06 -14.94 -20.85
N GLU A 76 5.91 -13.92 -20.71
CA GLU A 76 6.13 -13.22 -19.43
C GLU A 76 4.84 -12.61 -18.87
N ASN A 77 4.02 -11.99 -19.73
CA ASN A 77 2.73 -11.45 -19.31
C ASN A 77 1.75 -12.54 -18.84
N HIS A 78 1.74 -13.68 -19.54
CA HIS A 78 0.94 -14.83 -19.14
C HIS A 78 1.38 -15.36 -17.77
N GLU A 79 2.69 -15.54 -17.55
CA GLU A 79 3.20 -15.94 -16.24
C GLU A 79 2.86 -14.95 -15.13
N ALA A 80 2.97 -13.65 -15.40
CA ALA A 80 2.64 -12.61 -14.42
C ALA A 80 1.15 -12.71 -13.98
N ARG A 81 0.24 -12.90 -14.93
CA ARG A 81 -1.19 -13.09 -14.66
C ARG A 81 -1.49 -14.40 -13.91
N GLU A 82 -0.80 -15.49 -14.24
CA GLU A 82 -0.96 -16.75 -13.51
C GLU A 82 -0.48 -16.62 -12.05
N ARG A 83 0.65 -15.93 -11.81
CA ARG A 83 1.14 -15.65 -10.45
C ARG A 83 0.14 -14.79 -9.65
N GLU A 84 -0.45 -13.79 -10.29
CA GLU A 84 -1.48 -12.94 -9.68
C GLU A 84 -2.71 -13.77 -9.31
N LYS A 85 -3.24 -14.56 -10.25
CA LYS A 85 -4.39 -15.43 -10.04
C LYS A 85 -4.14 -16.46 -8.94
N HIS A 86 -2.95 -17.07 -8.93
CA HIS A 86 -2.56 -18.02 -7.90
C HIS A 86 -2.52 -17.36 -6.52
N SER A 87 -1.85 -16.20 -6.40
CA SER A 87 -1.79 -15.46 -5.14
C SER A 87 -3.19 -15.03 -4.67
N ARG A 88 -4.05 -14.55 -5.56
CA ARG A 88 -5.42 -14.18 -5.24
C ARG A 88 -6.25 -15.37 -4.73
N ASN A 89 -6.06 -16.55 -5.33
CA ASN A 89 -6.71 -17.77 -4.87
C ASN A 89 -6.21 -18.18 -3.48
N GLU A 90 -4.90 -18.15 -3.22
CA GLU A 90 -4.35 -18.44 -1.89
C GLU A 90 -4.89 -17.49 -0.81
N TYR A 91 -4.96 -16.18 -1.11
CA TYR A 91 -5.57 -15.19 -0.21
C TYR A 91 -7.04 -15.51 0.07
N ARG A 92 -7.80 -15.85 -0.97
CA ARG A 92 -9.21 -16.20 -0.84
C ARG A 92 -9.40 -17.47 -0.01
N GLU A 93 -8.65 -18.54 -0.29
CA GLU A 93 -8.72 -19.79 0.46
C GLU A 93 -8.32 -19.62 1.92
N ARG A 94 -7.29 -18.79 2.18
CA ARG A 94 -6.88 -18.45 3.54
C ARG A 94 -8.01 -17.72 4.26
N HIS A 95 -8.62 -16.73 3.60
CA HIS A 95 -9.72 -15.96 4.17
C HIS A 95 -10.98 -16.81 4.42
N GLU A 96 -11.30 -17.74 3.52
CA GLU A 96 -12.41 -18.70 3.70
C GLU A 96 -12.17 -19.65 4.88
N ARG A 97 -10.93 -20.15 5.07
CA ARG A 97 -10.54 -20.95 6.24
C ARG A 97 -10.73 -20.18 7.55
N TYR A 98 -10.19 -18.95 7.64
CA TYR A 98 -10.39 -18.10 8.82
C TYR A 98 -11.87 -17.86 9.13
N ARG A 99 -12.71 -17.66 8.11
CA ARG A 99 -14.15 -17.47 8.31
C ARG A 99 -14.84 -18.74 8.81
N ARG A 100 -14.41 -19.91 8.35
CA ARG A 100 -14.99 -21.20 8.76
C ARG A 100 -14.63 -21.59 10.19
N ASP A 101 -13.42 -21.25 10.65
CA ASP A 101 -12.96 -21.62 11.99
C ASP A 101 -13.53 -20.70 13.10
N HIS A 102 -14.12 -19.56 12.73
CA HIS A 102 -14.67 -18.55 13.63
C HIS A 102 -16.21 -18.48 13.66
N TYR A 103 -16.90 -19.43 13.01
CA TYR A 103 -18.36 -19.62 13.04
C TYR A 103 -18.70 -21.07 13.38
#